data_AF-A0A7S1TSS8-F1
#
_entry.id   AF-A0A7S1TSS8-F1
#
_cell.length_a   1.000
_cell.length_b   1.000
_cell.length_c   1.000
_cell.angle_alpha   90.00
_cell.angle_beta   90.00
_cell.angle_gamma   90.00
#
_symmetry.space_group_name_H-M   'P 1'
#
loop_
_entity.id
_entity.type
_entity.pdbx_description
1 polymer ?
#
loop_
_entity_poly.entity_id
_entity_poly.type
_entity_poly.pdbx_seq_one_letter_code
_entity_poly.pdbx_strand_id
1 'polypeptide(L)'
;MAARGCSMWAVTMGIMVLFLVADLALNSSVEHDTYVAVEQQHLAGGAYIMVYGCHVVLQVSTFIVLVLMMGETYLFQVGLLQILASQFPAVLIIHPVYMLYTIVLGAVRTSRLVGNSHVTDLWADQAYAAFSVGHKMIAVVYYVLNLRAAVKLGDPVYYQRQDAWRLANAGK
;
A
#
# COMPACT_ATOMS: atom_id res chain seq x y z
N MET A 1 10.08 -30.20 -2.45
CA MET A 1 10.25 -28.72 -2.44
C MET A 1 8.95 -27.93 -2.61
N ALA A 2 7.92 -28.44 -3.30
CA ALA A 2 6.65 -27.71 -3.52
C ALA A 2 5.86 -27.34 -2.24
N ALA A 3 5.88 -28.17 -1.19
CA ALA A 3 5.12 -27.91 0.04
C ALA A 3 5.64 -26.72 0.88
N ARG A 4 6.94 -26.37 0.77
CA ARG A 4 7.52 -25.21 1.48
C ARG A 4 7.14 -23.87 0.84
N GLY A 5 6.99 -23.84 -0.49
CA GLY A 5 6.59 -22.64 -1.23
C GLY A 5 5.14 -22.20 -0.91
N CYS A 6 4.23 -23.16 -0.77
CA CYS A 6 2.82 -22.88 -0.46
C CYS A 6 2.64 -22.22 0.93
N SER A 7 3.35 -22.71 1.95
CA SER A 7 3.31 -22.14 3.30
C SER A 7 3.88 -20.72 3.35
N MET A 8 5.03 -20.49 2.71
CA MET A 8 5.67 -19.18 2.71
C MET A 8 4.87 -18.13 1.94
N TRP A 9 4.30 -18.51 0.79
CA TRP A 9 3.43 -17.63 0.03
C TRP A 9 2.16 -17.26 0.80
N ALA A 10 1.53 -18.23 1.47
CA ALA A 10 0.35 -17.97 2.29
C ALA A 10 0.65 -16.99 3.43
N VAL A 11 1.84 -17.10 4.06
CA VAL A 11 2.27 -16.19 5.11
C VAL A 11 2.49 -14.78 4.57
N THR A 12 3.23 -14.62 3.46
CA THR A 12 3.48 -13.29 2.88
C THR A 12 2.20 -12.63 2.36
N MET A 13 1.29 -13.41 1.78
CA MET A 13 -0.06 -12.97 1.41
C MET A 13 -0.86 -12.52 2.64
N GLY A 14 -0.81 -13.29 3.74
CA GLY A 14 -1.46 -12.92 5.00
C GLY A 14 -0.93 -11.60 5.58
N ILE A 15 0.38 -11.40 5.56
CA ILE A 15 1.02 -10.14 5.99
C ILE A 15 0.60 -8.98 5.09
N MET A 16 0.58 -9.19 3.76
CA MET A 16 0.12 -8.19 2.80
C MET A 16 -1.31 -7.75 3.10
N VAL A 17 -2.23 -8.71 3.27
CA VAL A 17 -3.63 -8.42 3.61
C VAL A 17 -3.73 -7.69 4.94
N LEU A 18 -2.97 -8.09 5.95
CA LEU A 18 -2.95 -7.42 7.26
C LEU A 18 -2.54 -5.95 7.13
N PHE A 19 -1.48 -5.64 6.38
CA PHE A 19 -1.05 -4.26 6.17
C PHE A 19 -2.07 -3.44 5.37
N LEU A 20 -2.70 -4.01 4.33
CA LEU A 20 -3.75 -3.31 3.59
C LEU A 20 -4.98 -3.03 4.45
N VAL A 21 -5.39 -3.97 5.31
CA VAL A 21 -6.50 -3.77 6.26
C VAL A 21 -6.15 -2.73 7.32
N ALA A 22 -4.92 -2.73 7.82
CA ALA A 22 -4.45 -1.71 8.76
C ALA A 22 -4.43 -0.31 8.10
N ASP A 23 -3.94 -0.20 6.87
CA ASP A 23 -3.95 1.05 6.09
C ASP A 23 -5.38 1.55 5.86
N LEU A 24 -6.30 0.65 5.49
CA LEU A 24 -7.72 0.95 5.33
C LEU A 24 -8.37 1.44 6.63
N ALA A 25 -8.05 0.78 7.76
CA ALA A 25 -8.55 1.16 9.07
C ALA A 25 -8.08 2.57 9.45
N LEU A 26 -6.79 2.89 9.25
CA LEU A 26 -6.25 4.24 9.49
C LEU A 26 -6.89 5.28 8.54
N ASN A 27 -7.01 4.95 7.26
CA ASN A 27 -7.65 5.84 6.27
C ASN A 27 -9.11 6.14 6.62
N SER A 28 -9.79 5.21 7.27
CA SER A 28 -11.16 5.39 7.75
C SER A 28 -11.21 6.14 9.08
N SER A 29 -10.27 5.90 9.99
CA SER A 29 -10.25 6.52 11.33
C SER A 29 -9.86 8.00 11.31
N VAL A 30 -9.01 8.42 10.36
CA VAL A 30 -8.50 9.81 10.27
C VAL A 30 -9.62 10.85 10.13
N GLU A 31 -10.78 10.46 9.60
CA GLU A 31 -11.92 11.37 9.41
C GLU A 31 -12.92 11.35 10.57
N HIS A 32 -12.76 10.43 11.53
CA HIS A 32 -13.60 10.39 12.71
C HIS A 32 -13.10 11.42 13.74
N ASP A 33 -13.26 12.70 13.40
CA ASP A 33 -13.00 13.82 14.30
C ASP A 33 -14.06 13.80 15.41
N THR A 34 -13.76 13.11 16.50
CA THR A 34 -14.58 13.19 17.71
C THR A 34 -14.39 14.59 18.27
N TYR A 35 -15.32 15.51 17.99
CA TYR A 35 -15.33 16.94 18.35
C TYR A 35 -14.45 17.28 19.55
N VAL A 36 -13.16 17.50 19.29
CA VAL A 36 -12.19 17.80 20.34
C VAL A 36 -12.50 19.23 20.79
N ALA A 37 -12.77 19.42 22.08
CA ALA A 37 -12.93 20.76 22.64
C ALA A 37 -11.73 21.63 22.23
N VAL A 38 -11.98 22.90 21.89
CA VAL A 38 -11.00 23.87 21.37
C VAL A 38 -9.70 23.91 22.18
N GLU A 39 -9.76 23.58 23.47
CA GLU A 39 -8.64 23.54 24.40
C GLU A 39 -7.59 22.43 24.11
N GLN A 40 -7.94 21.36 23.39
CA GLN A 40 -7.05 20.23 23.08
C GLN A 40 -6.55 20.18 21.63
N GLN A 41 -6.78 21.24 20.84
CA GLN A 41 -6.47 21.26 19.40
C GLN A 41 -4.96 21.13 19.10
N HIS A 42 -4.09 21.68 19.95
CA HIS A 42 -2.63 21.53 19.81
C HIS A 42 -2.15 20.09 20.06
N LEU A 43 -2.75 19.38 21.02
CA LEU A 43 -2.48 17.96 21.28
C LEU A 43 -3.02 17.09 20.12
N ALA A 44 -4.15 17.47 19.55
CA ALA A 44 -4.74 16.80 18.39
C ALA A 44 -3.84 16.91 17.14
N GLY A 45 -3.23 18.08 16.90
CA GLY A 45 -2.26 18.26 15.80
C GLY A 45 -1.11 17.26 15.84
N GLY A 46 -0.52 17.03 17.03
CA GLY A 46 0.52 16.03 17.23
C GLY A 46 0.03 14.59 16.97
N ALA A 47 -1.20 14.27 17.39
CA ALA A 47 -1.80 12.96 17.13
C ALA A 47 -2.00 12.72 15.63
N TYR A 48 -2.45 13.71 14.84
CA TYR A 48 -2.59 13.55 13.39
C TYR A 48 -1.25 13.28 12.70
N ILE A 49 -0.18 13.97 13.11
CA ILE A 49 1.17 13.71 12.58
C ILE A 49 1.57 12.25 12.84
N MET A 50 1.32 11.74 14.05
CA MET A 50 1.60 10.34 14.38
C MET A 50 0.79 9.36 13.53
N VAL A 51 -0.50 9.63 13.32
CA VAL A 51 -1.38 8.77 12.51
C VAL A 51 -0.93 8.75 11.04
N TYR A 52 -0.67 9.92 10.42
CA TYR A 52 -0.16 9.96 9.05
C TYR A 52 1.26 9.37 8.94
N GLY A 53 2.10 9.55 9.96
CA GLY A 53 3.40 8.90 10.04
C GLY A 53 3.28 7.37 10.05
N CYS A 54 2.36 6.83 10.86
CA CYS A 54 2.03 5.41 10.87
C CYS A 54 1.53 4.93 9.50
N HIS A 55 0.71 5.75 8.83
CA HIS A 55 0.19 5.47 7.49
C HIS A 55 1.31 5.31 6.46
N VAL A 56 2.28 6.22 6.45
CA VAL A 56 3.45 6.14 5.56
C VAL A 56 4.29 4.90 5.86
N VAL A 57 4.49 4.57 7.14
CA VAL A 57 5.22 3.35 7.53
C VAL A 57 4.52 2.10 6.98
N LEU A 58 3.20 1.99 7.11
CA LEU A 58 2.44 0.87 6.56
C LEU A 58 2.55 0.78 5.03
N GLN A 59 2.50 1.90 4.33
CA GLN A 59 2.63 1.94 2.86
C GLN A 59 4.02 1.48 2.41
N VAL A 60 5.08 1.91 3.11
CA VAL A 60 6.46 1.46 2.87
C VAL A 60 6.60 -0.03 3.18
N SER A 61 6.05 -0.51 4.30
CA SER A 61 6.08 -1.93 4.64
C SER A 61 5.35 -2.79 3.61
N THR A 62 4.19 -2.34 3.13
CA THR A 62 3.42 -3.00 2.06
C THR A 62 4.24 -3.07 0.77
N PHE A 63 4.91 -1.97 0.41
CA PHE A 63 5.79 -1.95 -0.75
C PHE A 63 6.97 -2.93 -0.62
N ILE A 64 7.59 -3.00 0.56
CA ILE A 64 8.68 -3.94 0.83
C ILE A 64 8.17 -5.38 0.70
N VAL A 65 7.01 -5.71 1.28
CA VAL A 65 6.41 -7.05 1.14
C VAL A 65 6.16 -7.40 -0.33
N LEU A 66 5.62 -6.46 -1.12
CA LEU A 66 5.44 -6.65 -2.56
C LEU A 66 6.77 -6.95 -3.26
N VAL A 67 7.81 -6.16 -3.00
CA VAL A 67 9.14 -6.34 -3.60
C VAL A 67 9.76 -7.66 -3.17
N LEU A 68 9.59 -8.09 -1.92
CA LEU A 68 10.03 -9.40 -1.44
C LEU A 68 9.29 -10.54 -2.15
N MET A 69 7.96 -10.44 -2.33
CA MET A 69 7.18 -11.43 -3.10
C MET A 69 7.66 -11.49 -4.56
N MET A 70 8.01 -10.35 -5.16
CA MET A 70 8.62 -10.28 -6.48
C MET A 70 10.04 -10.87 -6.49
N GLY A 71 10.83 -10.67 -5.43
CA GLY A 71 12.20 -11.13 -5.26
C GLY A 71 12.35 -12.65 -5.16
N GLU A 72 11.34 -13.32 -4.61
CA GLU A 72 11.27 -14.79 -4.56
C GLU A 72 11.02 -15.41 -5.95
N THR A 73 10.64 -14.63 -6.97
CA THR A 73 10.45 -15.15 -8.33
C THR A 73 11.78 -15.40 -9.03
N TYR A 74 11.80 -16.41 -9.92
CA TYR A 74 13.01 -16.77 -10.67
C TYR A 74 13.55 -15.59 -11.50
N LEU A 75 12.66 -14.76 -12.07
CA LEU A 75 13.05 -13.59 -12.87
C LEU A 75 13.90 -12.60 -12.08
N PHE A 76 13.62 -12.40 -10.79
CA PHE A 76 14.39 -11.48 -9.96
C PHE A 76 15.75 -12.08 -9.60
N GLN A 77 15.81 -13.39 -9.32
CA GLN A 77 17.06 -14.09 -8.99
C GLN A 77 18.08 -14.09 -10.14
N VAL A 78 17.61 -14.07 -11.40
CA VAL A 78 18.49 -13.97 -12.58
C VAL A 78 18.80 -12.53 -13.02
N GLY A 79 18.39 -11.53 -12.22
CA GLY A 79 18.67 -10.11 -12.51
C GLY A 79 17.76 -9.47 -13.55
N LEU A 80 16.65 -10.13 -13.94
CA LEU A 80 15.67 -9.62 -14.91
C LEU A 80 14.64 -8.67 -14.27
N LEU A 81 15.09 -7.78 -13.38
CA LEU A 81 14.23 -6.82 -12.68
C LEU A 81 13.40 -5.98 -13.65
N GLN A 82 13.99 -5.57 -14.78
CA GLN A 82 13.31 -4.75 -15.78
C GLN A 82 12.12 -5.47 -16.43
N ILE A 83 12.23 -6.78 -16.67
CA ILE A 83 11.14 -7.59 -17.25
C ILE A 83 10.05 -7.84 -16.21
N LEU A 84 10.41 -7.98 -14.94
CA LEU A 84 9.40 -8.10 -13.88
C LEU A 84 8.66 -6.78 -13.65
N ALA A 85 9.37 -5.65 -13.68
CA ALA A 85 8.77 -4.32 -13.59
C ALA A 85 7.82 -4.03 -14.76
N SER A 86 8.09 -4.55 -15.97
CA SER A 86 7.19 -4.42 -17.12
C SER A 86 5.92 -5.28 -17.01
N GLN A 87 5.92 -6.32 -16.18
CA GLN A 87 4.74 -7.17 -15.91
C GLN A 87 3.81 -6.60 -14.84
N PHE A 88 4.34 -5.76 -13.95
CA PHE A 88 3.62 -5.17 -12.82
C PHE A 88 3.73 -3.63 -12.75
N PRO A 89 3.64 -2.88 -13.87
CA PRO A 89 3.89 -1.44 -13.86
C PRO A 89 2.84 -0.70 -13.04
N ALA A 90 1.59 -1.15 -13.09
CA ALA A 90 0.48 -0.51 -12.39
C ALA A 90 0.68 -0.50 -10.86
N VAL A 91 1.09 -1.63 -10.27
CA VAL A 91 1.30 -1.72 -8.81
C VAL A 91 2.57 -0.98 -8.38
N LEU A 92 3.59 -0.89 -9.23
CA LEU A 92 4.81 -0.14 -8.93
C LEU A 92 4.58 1.38 -8.99
N ILE A 93 3.73 1.85 -9.92
CA ILE A 93 3.40 3.28 -10.07
C ILE A 93 2.41 3.74 -8.99
N ILE A 94 1.43 2.90 -8.62
CA ILE A 94 0.41 3.32 -7.65
C ILE A 94 0.96 3.54 -6.24
N HIS A 95 2.05 2.87 -5.84
CA HIS A 95 2.69 3.07 -4.55
C HIS A 95 3.19 4.50 -4.32
N PRO A 96 4.10 5.06 -5.15
CA PRO A 96 4.55 6.43 -4.97
C PRO A 96 3.41 7.44 -5.15
N VAL A 97 2.46 7.18 -6.04
CA VAL A 97 1.28 8.06 -6.22
C VAL A 97 0.45 8.14 -4.94
N TYR A 98 0.07 6.99 -4.37
CA TYR A 98 -0.73 6.94 -3.14
C TYR A 98 0.04 7.50 -1.93
N MET A 99 1.34 7.21 -1.83
CA MET A 99 2.19 7.72 -0.75
C MET A 99 2.35 9.25 -0.81
N LEU A 100 2.61 9.82 -1.98
CA LEU A 100 2.68 11.27 -2.16
C LEU A 100 1.34 11.92 -1.81
N TYR A 101 0.23 11.34 -2.26
CA TYR A 101 -1.11 11.86 -1.93
C TYR A 101 -1.34 11.84 -0.41
N THR A 102 -0.98 10.75 0.26
CA THR A 102 -1.10 10.60 1.73
C THR A 102 -0.26 11.66 2.46
N ILE A 103 0.99 11.88 2.04
CA ILE A 103 1.87 12.89 2.63
C ILE A 103 1.31 14.31 2.43
N VAL A 104 0.85 14.64 1.22
CA VAL A 104 0.28 15.96 0.93
C VAL A 104 -0.99 16.19 1.74
N LEU A 105 -1.90 15.22 1.80
CA LEU A 105 -3.13 15.33 2.59
C LEU A 105 -2.82 15.50 4.08
N GLY A 106 -1.88 14.72 4.62
CA GLY A 106 -1.44 14.83 6.00
C GLY A 106 -0.78 16.18 6.32
N ALA A 107 0.05 16.71 5.42
CA ALA A 107 0.68 18.02 5.56
C ALA A 107 -0.34 19.16 5.51
N VAL A 108 -1.30 19.11 4.57
CA VAL A 108 -2.38 20.11 4.46
C VAL A 108 -3.24 20.10 5.71
N ARG A 109 -3.68 18.92 6.17
CA ARG A 109 -4.50 18.79 7.38
C ARG A 109 -3.76 19.29 8.63
N THR A 110 -2.52 18.85 8.81
CA THR A 110 -1.70 19.23 9.97
C THR A 110 -1.43 20.73 9.99
N SER A 111 -1.03 21.33 8.86
CA SER A 111 -0.71 22.76 8.78
C SER A 111 -1.92 23.64 9.12
N ARG A 112 -3.12 23.26 8.66
CA ARG A 112 -4.36 24.00 8.95
C ARG A 112 -4.78 23.86 10.41
N LEU A 113 -4.68 22.68 11.00
CA LEU A 113 -5.07 22.44 12.39
C LEU A 113 -4.10 23.09 13.40
N VAL A 114 -2.80 23.12 13.10
CA VAL A 114 -1.79 23.83 13.89
C VAL A 114 -1.98 25.35 13.78
N GLY A 115 -2.48 25.85 12.64
CA GLY A 115 -2.77 27.26 12.40
C GLY A 115 -4.09 27.78 12.99
N ASN A 116 -4.64 27.13 14.03
CA ASN A 116 -5.90 27.48 14.71
C ASN A 116 -7.18 27.43 13.85
N SER A 117 -7.16 26.78 12.68
CA SER A 117 -8.40 26.52 11.93
C SER A 117 -9.21 25.43 12.63
N HIS A 118 -10.51 25.60 12.81
CA HIS A 118 -11.34 24.52 13.36
C HIS A 118 -11.51 23.41 12.33
N VAL A 119 -11.70 22.18 12.79
CA VAL A 119 -11.96 21.01 11.93
C VAL A 119 -13.14 21.26 10.98
N THR A 120 -14.18 21.96 11.46
CA THR A 120 -15.36 22.33 10.66
C THR A 120 -15.01 23.24 9.48
N ASP A 121 -14.03 24.13 9.65
CA ASP A 121 -13.59 25.06 8.60
C ASP A 121 -12.80 24.32 7.51
N LEU A 122 -12.12 23.23 7.89
CA LEU A 122 -11.40 22.37 6.96
C LEU A 122 -12.36 21.64 6.02
N TRP A 123 -13.48 21.15 6.55
CA TRP A 123 -14.52 20.45 5.77
C TRP A 123 -15.42 21.41 4.98
N ALA A 124 -15.50 22.68 5.38
CA ALA A 124 -16.16 23.71 4.60
C ALA A 124 -15.39 24.08 3.32
N ASP A 125 -14.08 23.84 3.28
CA ASP A 125 -13.26 23.99 2.09
C ASP A 125 -13.52 22.85 1.10
N GLN A 126 -14.26 23.17 0.02
CA GLN A 126 -14.58 22.23 -1.04
C GLN A 126 -13.34 21.62 -1.71
N ALA A 127 -12.22 22.36 -1.76
CA ALA A 127 -10.98 21.85 -2.33
C ALA A 127 -10.38 20.75 -1.44
N TYR A 128 -10.38 20.96 -0.12
CA TYR A 128 -9.93 19.93 0.83
C TYR A 128 -10.85 18.70 0.80
N ALA A 129 -12.17 18.90 0.81
CA ALA A 129 -13.12 17.80 0.75
C ALA A 129 -12.97 16.97 -0.53
N ALA A 130 -12.86 17.63 -1.70
CA ALA A 130 -12.63 16.95 -2.98
C ALA A 130 -11.28 16.21 -3.01
N PHE A 131 -10.24 16.79 -2.42
CA PHE A 131 -8.92 16.17 -2.30
C PHE A 131 -8.94 14.94 -1.38
N SER A 132 -9.65 14.99 -0.24
CA SER A 132 -9.82 13.82 0.64
C SER A 132 -10.58 12.68 -0.04
N VAL A 133 -11.68 13.01 -0.73
CA VAL A 133 -12.45 12.00 -1.50
C VAL A 133 -11.59 11.40 -2.62
N GLY A 134 -10.82 12.22 -3.34
CA GLY A 134 -9.89 11.77 -4.37
C GLY A 134 -8.81 10.81 -3.82
N HIS A 135 -8.24 11.13 -2.67
CA HIS A 135 -7.29 10.26 -1.96
C HIS A 135 -7.88 8.87 -1.69
N LYS A 136 -9.12 8.80 -1.18
CA LYS A 136 -9.79 7.53 -0.90
C LYS A 136 -10.11 6.72 -2.15
N MET A 137 -10.48 7.37 -3.25
CA MET A 137 -10.71 6.67 -4.52
C MET A 137 -9.41 6.03 -5.02
N ILE A 138 -8.28 6.72 -4.88
CA ILE A 138 -6.95 6.17 -5.18
C ILE A 138 -6.59 5.03 -4.22
N ALA A 139 -6.93 5.14 -2.94
CA ALA A 139 -6.70 4.09 -1.94
C ALA A 139 -7.38 2.77 -2.34
N VAL A 140 -8.64 2.82 -2.81
CA VAL A 140 -9.37 1.63 -3.29
C VAL A 140 -8.64 0.98 -4.46
N VAL A 141 -8.18 1.77 -5.43
CA VAL A 141 -7.40 1.28 -6.57
C VAL A 141 -6.08 0.66 -6.09
N TYR A 142 -5.38 1.32 -5.15
CA TYR A 142 -4.16 0.84 -4.53
C TYR A 142 -4.34 -0.53 -3.86
N TYR A 143 -5.39 -0.72 -3.06
CA TYR A 143 -5.64 -2.00 -2.38
C TYR A 143 -5.93 -3.13 -3.38
N VAL A 144 -6.76 -2.86 -4.39
CA VAL A 144 -7.12 -3.84 -5.42
C VAL A 144 -5.91 -4.26 -6.24
N LEU A 145 -5.06 -3.30 -6.65
CA LEU A 145 -3.86 -3.59 -7.42
C LEU A 145 -2.83 -4.40 -6.61
N ASN A 146 -2.66 -4.10 -5.33
CA ASN A 146 -1.80 -4.88 -4.44
C ASN A 146 -2.29 -6.32 -4.27
N LEU A 147 -3.59 -6.51 -4.04
CA LEU A 147 -4.17 -7.84 -3.89
C LEU A 147 -4.05 -8.66 -5.18
N ARG A 148 -4.35 -8.04 -6.33
CA ARG A 148 -4.18 -8.69 -7.64
C ARG A 148 -2.73 -9.06 -7.92
N ALA A 149 -1.78 -8.18 -7.59
CA ALA A 149 -0.36 -8.47 -7.74
C ALA A 149 0.07 -9.64 -6.84
N ALA A 150 -0.32 -9.63 -5.57
CA ALA A 150 0.03 -10.68 -4.61
C ALA A 150 -0.55 -12.06 -5.01
N VAL A 151 -1.79 -12.11 -5.51
CA VAL A 151 -2.40 -13.33 -6.04
C VAL A 151 -1.68 -13.80 -7.31
N LYS A 152 -1.40 -12.89 -8.26
CA LYS A 152 -0.70 -13.24 -9.51
C LYS A 152 0.72 -13.72 -9.25
N LEU A 153 1.42 -13.14 -8.27
CA LEU A 153 2.75 -13.56 -7.85
C LEU A 153 2.74 -14.93 -7.14
N GLY A 154 1.59 -15.38 -6.64
CA GLY A 154 1.42 -16.72 -6.07
C GLY A 154 1.34 -17.85 -7.07
N ASP A 155 1.23 -17.54 -8.36
CA ASP A 155 1.15 -18.56 -9.39
C ASP A 155 2.49 -19.33 -9.48
N PRO A 156 2.49 -20.67 -9.31
CA PRO A 156 3.68 -21.50 -9.43
C PRO A 156 4.43 -21.34 -10.76
N VAL A 157 3.78 -20.82 -11.81
CA VAL A 157 4.41 -20.49 -13.10
C VAL A 157 5.60 -19.53 -12.95
N TYR A 158 5.60 -18.63 -11.95
CA TYR A 158 6.71 -17.70 -11.72
C TYR A 158 7.86 -18.28 -10.88
N TYR A 159 7.65 -19.45 -10.25
CA TYR A 159 8.62 -20.13 -9.39
C TYR A 159 9.27 -21.34 -10.06
N GLN A 160 8.64 -21.93 -11.07
CA GLN A 160 9.20 -23.09 -11.76
C GLN A 160 10.17 -22.65 -12.85
N ARG A 161 11.42 -23.11 -12.71
CA ARG A 161 12.39 -23.21 -13.81
C ARG A 161 11.68 -23.88 -14.98
N GLN A 162 11.99 -23.48 -16.21
CA GLN A 162 11.48 -24.02 -17.47
C GLN A 162 11.72 -25.54 -17.68
N ASP A 163 11.92 -26.33 -16.63
CA ASP A 163 12.30 -27.74 -16.71
C ASP A 163 11.11 -28.63 -17.10
N ALA A 164 9.86 -28.20 -16.94
CA ALA A 164 8.69 -28.92 -17.46
C ALA A 164 8.68 -29.00 -19.00
N TRP A 165 9.11 -27.94 -19.70
CA TRP A 165 9.22 -27.93 -21.16
C TRP A 165 10.42 -28.76 -21.65
N ARG A 166 11.50 -28.79 -20.87
CA ARG A 166 12.70 -29.59 -21.19
C ARG A 166 12.47 -31.07 -20.96
N LEU A 167 11.75 -31.47 -19.91
CA LEU A 167 11.44 -32.87 -19.65
C LEU A 167 10.40 -33.45 -20.63
N ALA A 168 9.50 -32.62 -21.16
CA ALA A 168 8.57 -33.03 -22.23
C ALA A 168 9.25 -33.25 -23.59
N ASN A 169 10.41 -32.63 -23.81
CA ASN A 169 11.15 -32.69 -25.08
C ASN A 169 12.48 -33.47 -25.00
N ALA A 170 12.96 -33.82 -23.81
CA ALA A 170 14.15 -34.66 -23.61
C ALA A 170 13.87 -36.18 -23.71
N GLY A 171 12.60 -36.56 -23.93
CA GLY A 171 12.17 -37.94 -24.19
C GLY A 171 11.90 -38.25 -25.67
N LYS A 172 12.37 -37.41 -26.60
CA LYS A 172 12.33 -37.67 -28.05
C LYS A 172 13.74 -37.78 -28.61
#